data_AF-J8ZP70-F1
#
_entry.id   AF-J8ZP70-F1
#
_cell.length_a   1.000
_cell.length_b   1.000
_cell.length_c   1.000
_cell.angle_alpha   90.00
_cell.angle_beta   90.00
_cell.angle_gamma   90.00
#
_symmetry.space_group_name_H-M   'P 1'
#
loop_
_entity.id
_entity.type
_entity.pdbx_description
1 polymer ?
#
loop_
_entity_poly.entity_id
_entity_poly.type
_entity_poly.pdbx_seq_one_letter_code
_entity_poly.pdbx_strand_id
1 'polypeptide(L)'
;MIFFQFYMGVFYFLCSFFNCLRLVALSPINNRLLGERNLNHENTMLAGNNISIERDHYIEETNCSIVVKHENPVFYTLKKVDKWTGGSAIRIKKNVLKQEIEIKIAMDLFLNARRKYKDTVENINKVKLELALIESKIVVLKKKINILNDNEHNLDSGIENYRKKTNLLSSNLEMLNFKIDKIQEFFSSKKAFTTRKNTGTDIIRIFKIDREENFSMYERENMIKELENLLDERKGLLDEMEILLDEREDLLNKKELTKTQIFILTQKLNDKYNNHNEHLKRLDKLQEAKKTYKEIHKKTMKNFLYIVIRGYFNVLFR
;
A
#
# COMPACT_ATOMS: atom_id res chain seq x y z
N MET A 1 -6.77 -41.63 -66.08
CA MET A 1 -7.82 -40.60 -65.87
C MET A 1 -8.61 -40.79 -64.58
N ILE A 2 -9.15 -41.98 -64.27
CA ILE A 2 -9.98 -42.19 -63.05
C ILE A 2 -9.21 -41.89 -61.76
N PHE A 3 -7.95 -42.32 -61.65
CA PHE A 3 -7.09 -41.99 -60.51
C PHE A 3 -6.84 -40.49 -60.35
N PHE A 4 -6.74 -39.75 -61.45
CA PHE A 4 -6.53 -38.30 -61.43
C PHE A 4 -7.80 -37.56 -60.99
N GLN A 5 -8.98 -38.01 -61.45
CA GLN A 5 -10.26 -37.47 -60.98
C GLN A 5 -10.51 -37.74 -59.50
N PHE A 6 -10.12 -38.93 -59.01
CA PHE A 6 -10.21 -39.24 -57.59
C PHE A 6 -9.27 -38.36 -56.75
N TYR A 7 -8.02 -38.18 -57.20
CA TYR A 7 -7.06 -37.31 -56.51
C TYR A 7 -7.53 -35.85 -56.45
N MET A 8 -8.08 -35.33 -57.56
CA MET A 8 -8.60 -33.97 -57.62
C MET A 8 -9.86 -33.81 -56.75
N GLY A 9 -10.71 -34.83 -56.67
CA GLY A 9 -11.88 -34.81 -55.78
C GLY A 9 -11.49 -34.79 -54.29
N VAL A 10 -10.53 -35.62 -53.89
CA VAL A 10 -10.00 -35.64 -52.52
C VAL A 10 -9.30 -34.31 -52.18
N PHE A 11 -8.55 -33.75 -53.13
CA PHE A 11 -7.88 -32.46 -52.94
C PHE A 11 -8.89 -31.32 -52.76
N TYR A 12 -9.93 -31.25 -53.59
CA TYR A 12 -11.00 -30.26 -53.45
C TYR A 12 -11.76 -30.40 -52.13
N PHE A 13 -12.04 -31.64 -51.71
CA PHE A 13 -12.69 -31.90 -50.43
C PHE A 13 -11.84 -31.42 -49.26
N LEU A 14 -10.53 -31.71 -49.27
CA LEU A 14 -9.60 -31.24 -48.23
C LEU A 14 -9.49 -29.71 -48.22
N CYS A 15 -9.36 -29.07 -49.38
CA CYS A 15 -9.34 -27.60 -49.46
C CYS A 15 -10.63 -26.96 -48.93
N SER A 16 -11.79 -27.53 -49.26
CA SER A 16 -13.09 -27.04 -48.78
C SER A 16 -13.26 -27.26 -47.27
N PHE A 17 -12.83 -28.41 -46.76
CA PHE A 17 -12.83 -28.71 -45.33
C PHE A 17 -11.92 -27.76 -44.53
N PHE A 18 -10.71 -27.47 -45.03
CA PHE A 18 -9.81 -26.51 -44.38
C PHE A 18 -10.35 -25.07 -44.45
N ASN A 19 -11.03 -24.68 -45.53
CA ASN A 19 -11.68 -23.37 -45.61
C ASN A 19 -12.87 -23.26 -44.63
N CYS A 20 -13.64 -24.33 -44.44
CA CYS A 20 -14.71 -24.37 -43.43
C CYS A 20 -14.14 -24.26 -42.00
N LEU A 21 -13.07 -24.99 -41.69
CA LEU A 21 -12.36 -24.87 -40.41
C LEU A 21 -11.82 -23.46 -40.17
N ARG A 22 -11.30 -22.81 -41.21
CA ARG A 22 -10.82 -21.42 -41.14
C ARG A 22 -11.96 -20.43 -40.86
N LEU A 23 -13.13 -20.62 -41.48
CA LEU A 23 -14.31 -19.77 -41.24
C LEU A 23 -14.88 -19.98 -39.82
N VAL A 24 -14.91 -21.22 -39.32
CA VAL A 24 -15.34 -21.51 -37.95
C VAL A 24 -14.37 -20.95 -36.91
N ALA A 25 -13.06 -20.95 -37.20
CA ALA A 25 -12.05 -20.34 -36.33
C ALA A 25 -12.09 -18.80 -36.28
N LEU A 26 -12.56 -18.15 -37.36
CA LEU A 26 -12.65 -16.68 -37.46
C LEU A 26 -13.98 -16.11 -36.96
N SER A 27 -15.02 -16.93 -36.85
CA SER A 27 -16.38 -16.52 -36.45
C SER A 27 -16.52 -15.83 -35.07
N PRO A 28 -15.75 -16.16 -33.99
CA PRO A 28 -16.01 -15.54 -32.69
C PRO A 28 -15.33 -14.18 -32.47
N ILE A 29 -14.53 -13.67 -33.41
CA ILE A 29 -13.68 -12.49 -33.16
C ILE A 29 -14.39 -11.15 -33.43
N ASN A 30 -15.40 -11.08 -34.31
CA ASN A 30 -15.99 -9.79 -34.72
C ASN A 30 -17.29 -9.38 -34.01
N ASN A 31 -18.01 -10.27 -33.33
CA ASN A 31 -19.34 -9.93 -32.77
C ASN A 31 -19.35 -9.49 -31.30
N ARG A 32 -18.19 -9.14 -30.70
CA ARG A 32 -18.12 -8.71 -29.29
C ARG A 32 -17.58 -7.30 -29.04
N LEU A 33 -17.38 -6.49 -30.07
CA LEU A 33 -16.89 -5.11 -29.93
C LEU A 33 -17.97 -4.02 -30.05
N LEU A 34 -19.26 -4.36 -30.10
CA LEU A 34 -20.33 -3.37 -30.36
C LEU A 34 -21.52 -3.40 -29.38
N GLY A 35 -21.34 -3.83 -28.14
CA GLY A 35 -22.43 -3.75 -27.18
C GLY A 35 -21.97 -3.88 -25.74
N GLU A 36 -21.51 -2.78 -25.16
CA GLU A 36 -21.65 -2.49 -23.72
C GLU A 36 -21.14 -1.05 -23.47
N ARG A 37 -22.03 -0.08 -23.75
CA ARG A 37 -22.01 1.23 -23.10
C ARG A 37 -23.22 1.28 -22.16
N ASN A 38 -22.91 1.65 -20.92
CA ASN A 38 -23.80 2.18 -19.88
C ASN A 38 -24.77 1.18 -19.21
N LEU A 39 -24.52 0.89 -17.94
CA LEU A 39 -25.39 1.34 -16.83
C LEU A 39 -24.68 1.13 -15.48
N ASN A 40 -24.41 2.24 -14.81
CA ASN A 40 -24.08 2.34 -13.39
C ASN A 40 -25.38 2.40 -12.56
N HIS A 41 -25.42 1.68 -11.44
CA HIS A 41 -25.91 2.04 -10.09
C HIS A 41 -26.06 0.74 -9.30
N GLU A 42 -25.20 0.48 -8.30
CA GLU A 42 -25.26 0.87 -6.88
C GLU A 42 -26.21 0.03 -6.01
N ASN A 43 -25.62 -0.52 -4.93
CA ASN A 43 -26.18 -0.83 -3.61
C ASN A 43 -27.18 -2.03 -3.53
N THR A 44 -27.18 -2.94 -2.54
CA THR A 44 -26.60 -2.99 -1.19
C THR A 44 -26.80 -4.40 -0.57
N MET A 45 -25.92 -4.77 0.37
CA MET A 45 -26.14 -5.52 1.62
C MET A 45 -26.52 -7.04 1.68
N LEU A 46 -25.60 -7.75 2.35
CA LEU A 46 -25.74 -8.63 3.54
C LEU A 46 -26.74 -9.80 3.58
N ALA A 47 -26.18 -11.01 3.70
CA ALA A 47 -26.43 -12.07 4.69
C ALA A 47 -25.90 -13.39 4.07
N GLY A 48 -24.98 -14.14 4.66
CA GLY A 48 -25.14 -14.79 5.96
C GLY A 48 -25.79 -16.16 5.75
N ASN A 49 -24.98 -17.21 5.53
CA ASN A 49 -25.07 -18.49 6.26
C ASN A 49 -24.17 -19.56 5.64
N ASN A 50 -23.25 -20.04 6.46
CA ASN A 50 -22.50 -21.27 6.28
C ASN A 50 -23.45 -22.46 6.37
N ILE A 51 -23.50 -23.26 5.32
CA ILE A 51 -24.01 -24.63 5.37
C ILE A 51 -22.94 -25.51 4.73
N SER A 52 -22.11 -26.12 5.58
CA SER A 52 -21.23 -27.22 5.21
C SER A 52 -22.09 -28.47 4.99
N ILE A 53 -22.17 -28.92 3.74
CA ILE A 53 -22.71 -30.23 3.41
C ILE A 53 -21.54 -31.06 2.89
N GLU A 54 -21.02 -31.93 3.75
CA GLU A 54 -20.33 -33.16 3.31
C GLU A 54 -21.29 -33.94 2.40
N ARG A 55 -20.83 -34.30 1.21
CA ARG A 55 -21.54 -35.23 0.32
C ARG A 55 -20.53 -36.20 -0.27
N ASP A 56 -20.64 -37.43 0.19
CA ASP A 56 -20.01 -38.59 -0.42
C ASP A 56 -20.51 -38.77 -1.87
N HIS A 57 -19.57 -39.02 -2.78
CA HIS A 57 -19.85 -39.34 -4.16
C HIS A 57 -20.00 -40.85 -4.33
N TYR A 58 -21.23 -41.34 -4.47
CA TYR A 58 -21.51 -42.67 -5.01
C TYR A 58 -21.78 -42.58 -6.52
N ILE A 59 -21.15 -43.48 -7.28
CA ILE A 59 -21.46 -43.73 -8.70
C ILE A 59 -22.45 -44.89 -8.73
N GLU A 60 -23.71 -44.61 -9.08
CA GLU A 60 -24.66 -45.65 -9.46
C GLU A 60 -24.67 -45.80 -10.98
N GLU A 61 -24.28 -46.97 -11.46
CA GLU A 61 -24.49 -47.38 -12.85
C GLU A 61 -25.91 -47.94 -13.01
N THR A 62 -26.84 -47.10 -13.46
CA THR A 62 -28.11 -47.59 -14.03
C THR A 62 -28.03 -47.61 -15.55
N ASN A 63 -28.38 -48.76 -16.12
CA ASN A 63 -28.48 -48.97 -17.56
C ASN A 63 -29.32 -47.86 -18.22
N CYS A 64 -28.66 -47.06 -19.07
CA CYS A 64 -29.21 -46.02 -19.92
C CYS A 64 -29.36 -44.59 -19.36
N SER A 65 -28.43 -44.11 -18.52
CA SER A 65 -28.11 -42.67 -18.47
C SER A 65 -26.82 -42.39 -17.71
N ILE A 66 -25.87 -41.67 -18.30
CA ILE A 66 -24.72 -41.10 -17.57
C ILE A 66 -25.19 -39.75 -17.02
N VAL A 67 -25.46 -39.68 -15.73
CA VAL A 67 -25.82 -38.42 -15.06
C VAL A 67 -24.55 -37.83 -14.43
N VAL A 68 -23.98 -36.80 -15.05
CA VAL A 68 -22.95 -35.98 -14.41
C VAL A 68 -23.66 -34.84 -13.70
N LYS A 69 -23.74 -34.89 -12.36
CA LYS A 69 -24.31 -33.79 -11.57
C LYS A 69 -23.32 -32.61 -11.55
N HIS A 70 -23.62 -31.59 -12.35
CA HIS A 70 -23.03 -30.24 -12.26
C HIS A 70 -24.13 -29.25 -11.82
N GLU A 71 -23.77 -28.17 -11.14
CA GLU A 71 -24.71 -27.16 -10.58
C GLU A 71 -25.65 -26.50 -11.60
N ASN A 72 -25.42 -26.68 -12.91
CA ASN A 72 -26.40 -26.43 -13.96
C ASN A 72 -26.52 -27.68 -14.85
N PRO A 73 -27.56 -28.53 -14.68
CA PRO A 73 -27.75 -29.70 -15.52
C PRO A 73 -28.22 -29.26 -16.92
N VAL A 74 -27.29 -29.25 -17.88
CA VAL A 74 -27.67 -29.20 -19.31
C VAL A 74 -28.16 -30.59 -19.68
N PHE A 75 -29.48 -30.78 -19.69
CA PHE A 75 -30.11 -32.01 -20.15
C PHE A 75 -29.97 -32.14 -21.67
N TYR A 76 -29.10 -33.03 -22.14
CA TYR A 76 -29.13 -33.48 -23.52
C TYR A 76 -30.11 -34.65 -23.62
N THR A 77 -31.37 -34.38 -23.98
CA THR A 77 -32.35 -35.43 -24.29
C THR A 77 -32.01 -36.07 -25.64
N LEU A 78 -31.53 -37.31 -25.62
CA LEU A 78 -31.37 -38.13 -26.82
C LEU A 78 -32.74 -38.55 -27.34
N LYS A 79 -33.17 -37.96 -28.46
CA LYS A 79 -34.37 -38.39 -29.19
C LYS A 79 -34.16 -39.83 -29.67
N LYS A 80 -35.04 -40.74 -29.27
CA LYS A 80 -35.06 -42.14 -29.73
C LYS A 80 -35.06 -42.17 -31.25
N VAL A 81 -34.02 -42.74 -31.85
CA VAL A 81 -33.99 -43.08 -33.27
C VAL A 81 -34.40 -44.53 -33.35
N ASP A 82 -35.63 -44.76 -33.84
CA ASP A 82 -36.16 -46.10 -34.01
C ASP A 82 -35.40 -46.86 -35.10
N LYS A 83 -35.19 -48.14 -34.79
CA LYS A 83 -34.82 -49.30 -35.62
C LYS A 83 -34.29 -48.94 -37.00
N TRP A 84 -33.02 -49.26 -37.27
CA TRP A 84 -32.54 -49.87 -38.53
C TRP A 84 -31.20 -50.57 -38.27
N THR A 85 -30.98 -51.64 -39.02
CA THR A 85 -29.99 -52.71 -38.86
C THR A 85 -28.52 -52.25 -38.96
N GLY A 86 -27.71 -52.66 -37.98
CA GLY A 86 -26.24 -52.55 -38.01
C GLY A 86 -25.63 -52.17 -36.66
N GLY A 87 -25.41 -53.15 -35.77
CA GLY A 87 -24.84 -52.93 -34.43
C GLY A 87 -23.49 -52.20 -34.41
N SER A 88 -22.75 -52.24 -35.51
CA SER A 88 -21.47 -51.54 -35.71
C SER A 88 -21.63 -50.02 -35.86
N ALA A 89 -22.69 -49.56 -36.55
CA ALA A 89 -22.91 -48.13 -36.83
C ALA A 89 -23.37 -47.35 -35.59
N ILE A 90 -24.17 -47.99 -34.73
CA ILE A 90 -24.64 -47.41 -33.45
C ILE A 90 -23.45 -47.24 -32.48
N ARG A 91 -22.52 -48.21 -32.45
CA ARG A 91 -21.34 -48.17 -31.58
C ARG A 91 -20.35 -47.08 -32.00
N ILE A 92 -20.19 -46.84 -33.30
CA ILE A 92 -19.37 -45.74 -33.84
C ILE A 92 -19.98 -44.37 -33.48
N LYS A 93 -21.30 -44.18 -33.65
CA LYS A 93 -21.98 -42.92 -33.29
C LYS A 93 -21.85 -42.60 -31.79
N LYS A 94 -21.94 -43.60 -30.90
CA LYS A 94 -21.81 -43.40 -29.45
C LYS A 94 -20.40 -42.93 -29.04
N ASN A 95 -19.36 -43.46 -29.68
CA ASN A 95 -17.97 -43.08 -29.41
C ASN A 95 -17.65 -41.66 -29.91
N VAL A 96 -18.17 -41.29 -31.08
CA VAL A 96 -18.01 -39.93 -31.63
C VAL A 96 -18.71 -38.90 -30.75
N LEU A 97 -19.95 -39.18 -30.32
CA LEU A 97 -20.70 -38.27 -29.45
C LEU A 97 -20.01 -38.10 -28.07
N LYS A 98 -19.44 -39.17 -27.52
CA LYS A 98 -18.67 -39.12 -26.27
C LYS A 98 -17.44 -38.21 -26.42
N GLN A 99 -16.70 -38.34 -27.52
CA GLN A 99 -15.53 -37.50 -27.80
C GLN A 99 -15.92 -36.03 -27.99
N GLU A 100 -17.04 -35.75 -28.66
CA GLU A 100 -17.53 -34.38 -28.87
C GLU A 100 -17.92 -33.72 -27.54
N ILE A 101 -18.59 -34.44 -26.64
CA ILE A 101 -18.92 -33.97 -25.29
C ILE A 101 -17.65 -33.72 -24.48
N GLU A 102 -16.67 -34.64 -24.51
CA GLU A 102 -15.39 -34.48 -23.82
C GLU A 102 -14.61 -33.25 -24.33
N ILE A 103 -14.59 -33.02 -25.65
CA ILE A 103 -13.96 -31.83 -26.25
C ILE A 103 -14.68 -30.56 -25.81
N LYS A 104 -16.01 -30.55 -25.80
CA LYS A 104 -16.79 -29.37 -25.37
C LYS A 104 -16.54 -29.04 -23.91
N ILE A 105 -16.56 -30.03 -23.02
CA ILE A 105 -16.24 -29.87 -21.59
C ILE A 105 -14.81 -29.33 -21.44
N ALA A 106 -13.83 -29.88 -22.17
CA ALA A 106 -12.44 -29.42 -22.11
C ALA A 106 -12.30 -27.97 -22.59
N MET A 107 -13.02 -27.58 -23.65
CA MET A 107 -13.04 -26.21 -24.18
C MET A 107 -13.63 -25.22 -23.17
N ASP A 108 -14.74 -25.58 -22.52
CA ASP A 108 -15.38 -24.74 -21.50
C ASP A 108 -14.49 -24.56 -20.27
N LEU A 109 -13.84 -25.64 -19.80
CA LEU A 109 -12.85 -25.57 -18.72
C LEU A 109 -11.65 -24.68 -19.10
N PHE A 110 -11.16 -24.78 -20.33
CA PHE A 110 -10.07 -23.93 -20.82
C PHE A 110 -10.46 -22.46 -20.89
N LEU A 111 -11.65 -22.14 -21.40
CA LEU A 111 -12.16 -20.76 -21.46
C LEU A 111 -12.36 -20.18 -20.06
N ASN A 112 -12.89 -20.97 -19.12
CA ASN A 112 -13.04 -20.56 -17.73
C ASN A 112 -11.67 -20.30 -17.06
N ALA A 113 -10.70 -21.20 -17.24
CA ALA A 113 -9.34 -21.01 -16.73
C ALA A 113 -8.65 -19.77 -17.34
N ARG A 114 -8.87 -19.50 -18.63
CA ARG A 114 -8.35 -18.30 -19.29
C ARG A 114 -8.95 -17.00 -18.72
N ARG A 115 -10.25 -16.99 -18.42
CA ARG A 115 -10.90 -15.85 -17.75
C ARG A 115 -10.30 -15.63 -16.36
N LYS A 116 -10.26 -16.67 -15.52
CA LYS A 116 -9.64 -16.61 -14.18
C LYS A 116 -8.19 -16.12 -14.22
N TYR A 117 -7.41 -16.55 -15.21
CA TYR A 117 -6.03 -16.07 -15.41
C TYR A 117 -6.00 -14.56 -15.72
N LYS A 118 -6.85 -14.09 -16.64
CA LYS A 118 -6.94 -12.66 -16.98
C LYS A 118 -7.29 -11.83 -15.75
N ASP A 119 -8.32 -12.24 -15.00
CA ASP A 119 -8.78 -11.55 -13.79
C ASP A 119 -7.68 -11.53 -12.71
N THR A 120 -6.92 -12.63 -12.58
CA THR A 120 -5.79 -12.72 -11.63
C THR A 120 -4.66 -11.75 -12.02
N VAL A 121 -4.32 -11.66 -13.31
CA VAL A 121 -3.29 -10.73 -13.80
C VAL A 121 -3.71 -9.28 -13.61
N GLU A 122 -4.99 -8.96 -13.87
CA GLU A 122 -5.52 -7.61 -13.66
C GLU A 122 -5.49 -7.22 -12.17
N ASN A 123 -5.89 -8.13 -11.28
CA ASN A 123 -5.78 -7.94 -9.83
C ASN A 123 -4.32 -7.75 -9.37
N ILE A 124 -3.37 -8.52 -9.91
CA ILE A 124 -1.93 -8.37 -9.63
C ILE A 124 -1.44 -6.97 -10.02
N ASN A 125 -1.82 -6.48 -11.20
CA ASN A 125 -1.43 -5.16 -11.67
C ASN A 125 -2.05 -4.04 -10.81
N LYS A 126 -3.30 -4.19 -10.41
CA LYS A 126 -3.95 -3.25 -9.48
C LYS A 126 -3.23 -3.19 -8.12
N VAL A 127 -2.90 -4.35 -7.54
CA VAL A 127 -2.14 -4.43 -6.29
C VAL A 127 -0.75 -3.80 -6.42
N LYS A 128 -0.06 -4.00 -7.55
CA LYS A 128 1.25 -3.35 -7.81
C LYS A 128 1.15 -1.83 -7.83
N LEU A 129 0.15 -1.26 -8.50
CA LEU A 129 -0.07 0.18 -8.52
C LEU A 129 -0.37 0.72 -7.13
N GLU A 130 -1.19 0.03 -6.36
CA GLU A 130 -1.50 0.40 -4.98
C GLU A 130 -0.27 0.33 -4.05
N LEU A 131 0.59 -0.67 -4.23
CA LEU A 131 1.87 -0.78 -3.50
C LEU A 131 2.79 0.40 -3.81
N ALA A 132 2.99 0.72 -5.09
CA ALA A 132 3.80 1.87 -5.51
C ALA A 132 3.26 3.20 -4.94
N LEU A 133 1.93 3.35 -4.88
CA LEU A 133 1.31 4.52 -4.26
C LEU A 133 1.58 4.60 -2.75
N ILE A 134 1.55 3.48 -2.04
CA ILE A 134 1.87 3.46 -0.60
C ILE A 134 3.36 3.75 -0.37
N GLU A 135 4.25 3.16 -1.16
CA GLU A 135 5.70 3.39 -1.09
C GLU A 135 6.04 4.87 -1.31
N SER A 136 5.48 5.49 -2.35
CA SER A 136 5.68 6.92 -2.61
C SER A 136 5.19 7.81 -1.46
N LYS A 137 4.05 7.50 -0.84
CA LYS A 137 3.56 8.21 0.35
C LYS A 137 4.53 8.07 1.53
N ILE A 138 5.06 6.87 1.77
CA ILE A 138 6.06 6.64 2.84
C ILE A 138 7.32 7.48 2.58
N VAL A 139 7.80 7.54 1.32
CA VAL A 139 8.97 8.36 0.96
C VAL A 139 8.72 9.84 1.24
N VAL A 140 7.55 10.38 0.89
CA VAL A 140 7.18 11.77 1.19
C VAL A 140 7.15 12.03 2.69
N LEU A 141 6.54 11.13 3.48
CA LEU A 141 6.49 11.28 4.94
C LEU A 141 7.88 11.20 5.58
N LYS A 142 8.78 10.33 5.08
CA LYS A 142 10.18 10.28 5.54
C LYS A 142 10.91 11.60 5.27
N LYS A 143 10.72 12.20 4.09
CA LYS A 143 11.27 13.54 3.81
C LYS A 143 10.71 14.60 4.77
N LYS A 144 9.42 14.54 5.08
CA LYS A 144 8.79 15.45 6.05
C LYS A 144 9.41 15.29 7.45
N ILE A 145 9.71 14.07 7.90
CA ILE A 145 10.42 13.82 9.16
C ILE A 145 11.82 14.45 9.16
N ASN A 146 12.56 14.34 8.06
CA ASN A 146 13.89 14.96 7.99
C ASN A 146 13.80 16.48 8.13
N ILE A 147 12.87 17.13 7.43
CA ILE A 147 12.63 18.58 7.57
C ILE A 147 12.26 18.94 9.02
N LEU A 148 11.42 18.13 9.69
CA LEU A 148 11.08 18.35 11.09
C LEU A 148 12.29 18.20 12.03
N ASN A 149 13.19 17.26 11.76
CA ASN A 149 14.43 17.11 12.53
C ASN A 149 15.37 18.32 12.35
N ASP A 150 15.48 18.84 11.13
CA ASP A 150 16.30 20.03 10.85
C ASP A 150 15.75 21.26 11.58
N ASN A 151 14.41 21.41 11.60
CA ASN A 151 13.75 22.47 12.35
C ASN A 151 13.93 22.32 13.87
N GLU A 152 13.80 21.11 14.40
CA GLU A 152 14.04 20.80 15.82
C GLU A 152 15.48 21.17 16.23
N HIS A 153 16.47 20.82 15.40
CA HIS A 153 17.87 21.20 15.63
C HIS A 153 18.08 22.73 15.62
N ASN A 154 17.40 23.45 14.71
CA ASN A 154 17.48 24.90 14.66
C ASN A 154 16.86 25.56 15.92
N LEU A 155 15.74 25.03 16.41
CA LEU A 155 15.14 25.49 17.67
C LEU A 155 16.03 25.19 18.87
N ASP A 156 16.60 23.98 18.95
CA ASP A 156 17.52 23.61 20.04
C ASP A 156 18.75 24.55 20.08
N SER A 157 19.30 24.90 18.91
CA SER A 157 20.38 25.88 18.79
C SER A 157 19.95 27.28 19.26
N GLY A 158 18.73 27.70 18.88
CA GLY A 158 18.13 28.96 19.33
C GLY A 158 18.00 29.00 20.86
N ILE A 159 17.36 28.00 21.45
CA ILE A 159 17.17 27.86 22.90
C ILE A 159 18.51 27.90 23.63
N GLU A 160 19.53 27.20 23.12
CA GLU A 160 20.86 27.20 23.73
C GLU A 160 21.53 28.58 23.66
N ASN A 161 21.31 29.35 22.60
CA ASN A 161 21.78 30.74 22.51
C ASN A 161 21.09 31.64 23.55
N TYR A 162 19.77 31.52 23.70
CA TYR A 162 19.01 32.22 24.75
C TYR A 162 19.46 31.84 26.16
N ARG A 163 19.73 30.56 26.40
CA ARG A 163 20.29 30.07 27.66
C ARG A 163 21.68 30.68 27.95
N LYS A 164 22.56 30.76 26.95
CA LYS A 164 23.86 31.41 27.12
C LYS A 164 23.72 32.90 27.44
N LYS A 165 22.80 33.59 26.76
CA LYS A 165 22.54 35.03 26.99
C LYS A 165 21.96 35.27 28.40
N THR A 166 21.01 34.45 28.84
CA THR A 166 20.43 34.55 30.19
C THR A 166 21.44 34.22 31.29
N ASN A 167 22.35 33.26 31.07
CA ASN A 167 23.45 32.97 31.99
C ASN A 167 24.44 34.15 32.10
N LEU A 168 24.78 34.78 30.97
CA LEU A 168 25.63 35.98 30.96
C LEU A 168 24.98 37.14 31.73
N LEU A 169 23.68 37.38 31.50
CA LEU A 169 22.90 38.37 32.24
C LEU A 169 22.84 38.07 33.74
N SER A 170 22.71 36.79 34.12
CA SER A 170 22.71 36.38 35.52
C SER A 170 24.04 36.69 36.20
N SER A 171 25.16 36.43 35.53
CA SER A 171 26.51 36.80 36.02
C SER A 171 26.67 38.33 36.18
N ASN A 172 26.17 39.11 35.22
CA ASN A 172 26.20 40.57 35.31
C ASN A 172 25.36 41.08 36.49
N LEU A 173 24.16 40.51 36.70
CA LEU A 173 23.29 40.83 37.84
C LEU A 173 23.95 40.51 39.18
N GLU A 174 24.63 39.35 39.29
CA GLU A 174 25.38 38.97 40.49
C GLU A 174 26.53 39.96 40.79
N MET A 175 27.28 40.36 39.77
CA MET A 175 28.35 41.35 39.91
C MET A 175 27.81 42.72 40.33
N LEU A 176 26.68 43.16 39.78
CA LEU A 176 26.04 44.43 40.13
C LEU A 176 25.49 44.43 41.56
N ASN A 177 24.82 43.35 41.96
CA ASN A 177 24.39 43.15 43.34
C ASN A 177 25.57 43.20 44.32
N PHE A 178 26.67 42.53 44.00
CA PHE A 178 27.88 42.56 44.83
C PHE A 178 28.45 43.98 44.99
N LYS A 179 28.44 44.79 43.92
CA LYS A 179 28.87 46.21 44.00
C LYS A 179 27.94 47.03 44.90
N ILE A 180 26.62 46.85 44.76
CA ILE A 180 25.61 47.52 45.59
C ILE A 180 25.82 47.14 47.07
N ASP A 181 26.03 45.86 47.37
CA ASP A 181 26.27 45.37 48.72
C ASP A 181 27.54 45.98 49.33
N LYS A 182 28.63 46.09 48.55
CA LYS A 182 29.88 46.71 49.00
C LYS A 182 29.72 48.20 49.29
N ILE A 183 28.96 48.92 48.48
CA ILE A 183 28.60 50.32 48.73
C ILE A 183 27.81 50.40 50.04
N GLN A 184 26.79 49.54 50.21
CA GLN A 184 25.95 49.54 51.41
C GLN A 184 26.71 49.18 52.70
N GLU A 185 27.65 48.23 52.63
CA GLU A 185 28.57 47.87 53.71
C GLU A 185 29.46 49.07 54.10
N PHE A 186 30.01 49.78 53.10
CA PHE A 186 30.81 50.98 53.32
C PHE A 186 30.02 52.05 54.09
N PHE A 187 28.77 52.34 53.70
CA PHE A 187 27.93 53.32 54.41
C PHE A 187 27.56 52.87 55.83
N SER A 188 27.25 51.59 56.00
CA SER A 188 26.92 51.03 57.31
C SER A 188 28.10 51.18 58.28
N SER A 189 29.33 50.96 57.80
CA SER A 189 30.55 51.15 58.59
C SER A 189 30.85 52.62 58.90
N LYS A 190 30.64 53.53 57.93
CA LYS A 190 30.87 54.98 58.11
C LYS A 190 29.91 55.60 59.13
N LYS A 191 28.63 55.20 59.10
CA LYS A 191 27.58 55.65 60.04
C LYS A 191 27.83 55.18 61.48
N ALA A 192 28.45 54.01 61.65
CA ALA A 192 28.90 53.53 62.96
C ALA A 192 30.10 54.34 63.51
N PHE A 193 30.89 54.97 62.64
CA PHE A 193 32.06 55.76 63.04
C PHE A 193 31.69 57.18 63.49
N THR A 194 30.70 57.81 62.83
CA THR A 194 30.24 59.18 63.16
C THR A 194 29.50 59.26 64.49
N THR A 195 28.84 58.18 64.92
CA THR A 195 28.15 58.12 66.23
C THR A 195 29.09 58.08 67.45
N ARG A 196 30.41 57.85 67.26
CA ARG A 196 31.40 57.75 68.36
C ARG A 196 32.21 59.02 68.67
N LYS A 197 32.14 60.08 67.86
CA LYS A 197 32.93 61.31 68.05
C LYS A 197 32.07 62.57 67.99
N ASN A 198 31.33 62.85 69.08
CA ASN A 198 30.69 64.14 69.29
C ASN A 198 31.55 64.98 70.27
N THR A 199 32.61 65.60 69.77
CA THR A 199 33.36 66.64 70.50
C THR A 199 33.70 67.82 69.58
N GLY A 200 32.77 68.76 69.47
CA GLY A 200 33.02 70.20 69.37
C GLY A 200 33.58 70.86 68.09
N THR A 201 34.31 70.18 67.19
CA THR A 201 35.03 70.87 66.08
C THR A 201 34.65 70.44 64.65
N ASP A 202 33.56 69.71 64.46
CA ASP A 202 33.35 68.92 63.23
C ASP A 202 32.34 69.47 62.19
N ILE A 203 31.91 70.74 62.23
CA ILE A 203 30.94 71.29 61.26
C ILE A 203 31.42 71.16 59.80
N ILE A 204 32.72 71.37 59.53
CA ILE A 204 33.31 71.20 58.19
C ILE A 204 33.36 69.71 57.78
N ARG A 205 33.52 68.78 58.74
CA ARG A 205 33.48 67.34 58.45
C ARG A 205 32.06 66.88 58.13
N ILE A 206 31.05 67.41 58.83
CA ILE A 206 29.63 67.08 58.58
C ILE A 206 29.24 67.46 57.14
N PHE A 207 29.55 68.69 56.69
CA PHE A 207 29.27 69.11 55.30
C PHE A 207 30.01 68.28 54.24
N LYS A 208 31.22 67.79 54.54
CA LYS A 208 31.97 66.93 53.62
C LYS A 208 31.37 65.52 53.54
N ILE A 209 30.86 65.01 54.66
CA ILE A 209 30.15 63.73 54.74
C ILE A 209 28.83 63.80 53.97
N ASP A 210 28.03 64.85 54.13
CA ASP A 210 26.75 65.02 53.41
C ASP A 210 26.94 65.08 51.88
N ARG A 211 28.03 65.70 51.41
CA ARG A 211 28.34 65.76 49.97
C ARG A 211 28.76 64.39 49.42
N GLU A 212 29.53 63.63 50.18
CA GLU A 212 29.93 62.27 49.81
C GLU A 212 28.75 61.29 49.87
N GLU A 213 27.83 61.44 50.82
CA GLU A 213 26.59 60.67 50.89
C GLU A 213 25.68 60.93 49.69
N ASN A 214 25.51 62.19 49.29
CA ASN A 214 24.71 62.54 48.12
C ASN A 214 25.30 62.01 46.80
N PHE A 215 26.64 62.08 46.64
CA PHE A 215 27.29 61.53 45.45
C PHE A 215 27.13 60.01 45.37
N SER A 216 27.26 59.32 46.50
CA SER A 216 27.03 57.89 46.56
C SER A 216 25.56 57.49 46.38
N MET A 217 24.61 58.28 46.87
CA MET A 217 23.19 57.99 46.64
C MET A 217 22.89 58.00 45.14
N TYR A 218 23.44 58.97 44.41
CA TYR A 218 23.31 59.04 42.96
C TYR A 218 23.94 57.84 42.25
N GLU A 219 25.15 57.42 42.66
CA GLU A 219 25.78 56.20 42.10
C GLU A 219 24.95 54.94 42.39
N ARG A 220 24.39 54.83 43.60
CA ARG A 220 23.52 53.71 43.97
C ARG A 220 22.24 53.69 43.15
N GLU A 221 21.56 54.82 42.99
CA GLU A 221 20.36 54.93 42.17
C GLU A 221 20.63 54.55 40.70
N ASN A 222 21.78 54.95 40.15
CA ASN A 222 22.17 54.56 38.80
C ASN A 222 22.41 53.05 38.69
N MET A 223 23.07 52.43 39.67
CA MET A 223 23.26 50.97 39.70
C MET A 223 21.93 50.21 39.86
N ILE A 224 21.00 50.73 40.67
CA ILE A 224 19.66 50.14 40.80
C ILE A 224 18.91 50.20 39.46
N LYS A 225 18.93 51.34 38.77
CA LYS A 225 18.32 51.46 37.43
C LYS A 225 18.96 50.53 36.40
N GLU A 226 20.28 50.38 36.44
CA GLU A 226 20.97 49.42 35.58
C GLU A 226 20.54 47.98 35.88
N LEU A 227 20.35 47.65 37.16
CA LEU A 227 19.86 46.34 37.60
C LEU A 227 18.43 46.07 37.14
N GLU A 228 17.53 47.05 37.28
CA GLU A 228 16.16 46.99 36.77
C GLU A 228 16.13 46.72 35.25
N ASN A 229 16.93 47.46 34.48
CA ASN A 229 17.04 47.26 33.03
C ASN A 229 17.55 45.86 32.66
N LEU A 230 18.55 45.33 33.38
CA LEU A 230 19.07 43.97 33.16
C LEU A 230 18.06 42.89 33.56
N LEU A 231 17.24 43.12 34.59
CA LEU A 231 16.15 42.23 34.97
C LEU A 231 15.06 42.21 33.91
N ASP A 232 14.68 43.37 33.37
CA ASP A 232 13.71 43.47 32.28
C ASP A 232 14.22 42.79 31.01
N GLU A 233 15.50 42.98 30.64
CA GLU A 233 16.11 42.26 29.51
C GLU A 233 16.10 40.75 29.75
N ARG A 234 16.47 40.29 30.96
CA ARG A 234 16.45 38.87 31.32
C ARG A 234 15.03 38.30 31.21
N LYS A 235 14.01 39.04 31.65
CA LYS A 235 12.62 38.61 31.55
C LYS A 235 12.18 38.46 30.09
N GLY A 236 12.48 39.44 29.24
CA GLY A 236 12.18 39.37 27.81
C GLY A 236 12.82 38.15 27.13
N LEU A 237 14.07 37.81 27.48
CA LEU A 237 14.73 36.61 26.95
C LEU A 237 14.12 35.30 27.45
N LEU A 238 13.59 35.27 28.68
CA LEU A 238 12.89 34.09 29.21
C LEU A 238 11.55 33.91 28.50
N ASP A 239 10.81 34.99 28.26
CA ASP A 239 9.55 34.97 27.52
C ASP A 239 9.77 34.48 26.08
N GLU A 240 10.82 34.97 25.40
CA GLU A 240 11.20 34.48 24.05
C GLU A 240 11.61 33.00 24.06
N MET A 241 12.32 32.55 25.11
CA MET A 241 12.71 31.14 25.26
C MET A 241 11.50 30.23 25.50
N GLU A 242 10.48 30.69 26.24
CA GLU A 242 9.23 29.96 26.47
C GLU A 242 8.48 29.73 25.15
N ILE A 243 8.37 30.76 24.30
CA ILE A 243 7.77 30.65 22.97
C ILE A 243 8.49 29.58 22.11
N LEU A 244 9.83 29.56 22.13
CA LEU A 244 10.60 28.55 21.38
C LEU A 244 10.41 27.13 21.93
N LEU A 245 10.18 26.97 23.24
CA LEU A 245 9.89 25.68 23.86
C LEU A 245 8.49 25.17 23.44
N ASP A 246 7.49 26.05 23.41
CA ASP A 246 6.15 25.72 22.92
C ASP A 246 6.19 25.31 21.44
N GLU A 247 6.89 26.07 20.60
CA GLU A 247 7.09 25.71 19.18
C GLU A 247 7.78 24.36 19.01
N ARG A 248 8.76 24.06 19.88
CA ARG A 248 9.46 22.77 19.89
C ARG A 248 8.54 21.62 20.26
N GLU A 249 7.68 21.78 21.26
CA GLU A 249 6.69 20.76 21.65
C GLU A 249 5.70 20.48 20.52
N ASP A 250 5.22 21.52 19.86
CA ASP A 250 4.37 21.42 18.67
C ASP A 250 5.03 20.66 17.52
N LEU A 251 6.33 20.90 17.27
CA LEU A 251 7.09 20.15 16.28
C LEU A 251 7.24 18.67 16.66
N LEU A 252 7.48 18.39 17.95
CA LEU A 252 7.61 17.02 18.46
C LEU A 252 6.29 16.25 18.29
N ASN A 253 5.16 16.86 18.62
CA ASN A 253 3.82 16.31 18.39
C ASN A 253 3.56 16.02 16.90
N LYS A 254 3.90 16.96 16.01
CA LYS A 254 3.79 16.76 14.54
C LYS A 254 4.70 15.62 14.04
N LYS A 255 5.89 15.48 14.62
CA LYS A 255 6.85 14.41 14.29
C LYS A 255 6.33 13.03 14.73
N GLU A 256 5.80 12.91 15.94
CA GLU A 256 5.18 11.67 16.44
C GLU A 256 3.98 11.25 15.59
N LEU A 257 3.08 12.18 15.28
CA LEU A 257 1.95 11.91 14.39
C LEU A 257 2.42 11.39 13.02
N THR A 258 3.48 11.98 12.45
CA THR A 258 4.05 11.56 11.17
C THR A 258 4.68 10.16 11.26
N LYS A 259 5.37 9.83 12.36
CA LYS A 259 5.90 8.47 12.61
C LYS A 259 4.78 7.43 12.67
N THR A 260 3.69 7.74 13.36
CA THR A 260 2.50 6.87 13.45
C THR A 260 1.87 6.64 12.08
N GLN A 261 1.76 7.68 11.25
CA GLN A 261 1.28 7.55 9.87
C GLN A 261 2.16 6.63 9.02
N ILE A 262 3.49 6.76 9.12
CA ILE A 262 4.43 5.86 8.45
C ILE A 262 4.22 4.43 8.91
N PHE A 263 4.13 4.19 10.22
CA PHE A 263 3.94 2.86 10.79
C PHE A 263 2.67 2.19 10.26
N ILE A 264 1.53 2.89 10.27
CA ILE A 264 0.26 2.39 9.73
C ILE A 264 0.38 2.07 8.23
N LEU A 265 1.05 2.93 7.44
CA LEU A 265 1.26 2.70 6.02
C LEU A 265 2.18 1.50 5.76
N THR A 266 3.20 1.30 6.58
CA THR A 266 4.09 0.14 6.50
C THR A 266 3.36 -1.16 6.81
N GLN A 267 2.48 -1.19 7.82
CA GLN A 267 1.61 -2.35 8.08
C GLN A 267 0.71 -2.65 6.88
N LYS A 268 0.01 -1.63 6.36
CA LYS A 268 -0.83 -1.78 5.15
C LYS A 268 -0.04 -2.26 3.93
N LEU A 269 1.21 -1.82 3.79
CA LEU A 269 2.10 -2.28 2.72
C LEU A 269 2.44 -3.77 2.87
N ASN A 270 2.79 -4.21 4.08
CA ASN A 270 3.08 -5.60 4.37
C ASN A 270 1.87 -6.51 4.13
N ASP A 271 0.68 -6.09 4.55
CA ASP A 271 -0.57 -6.83 4.32
C ASP A 271 -0.84 -6.98 2.82
N LYS A 272 -0.66 -5.90 2.05
CA LYS A 272 -0.81 -5.96 0.59
C LYS A 272 0.26 -6.81 -0.08
N TYR A 273 1.49 -6.82 0.43
CA TYR A 273 2.55 -7.67 -0.08
C TYR A 273 2.26 -9.16 0.15
N ASN A 274 1.74 -9.50 1.33
CA ASN A 274 1.30 -10.85 1.64
C ASN A 274 0.17 -11.31 0.70
N ASN A 275 -0.83 -10.46 0.47
CA ASN A 275 -1.89 -10.73 -0.50
C ASN A 275 -1.35 -10.88 -1.93
N HIS A 276 -0.41 -10.00 -2.34
CA HIS A 276 0.26 -10.08 -3.64
C HIS A 276 0.97 -11.43 -3.85
N ASN A 277 1.71 -11.88 -2.83
CA ASN A 277 2.41 -13.16 -2.85
C ASN A 277 1.43 -14.34 -2.96
N GLU A 278 0.26 -14.26 -2.33
CA GLU A 278 -0.78 -15.28 -2.48
C GLU A 278 -1.32 -15.31 -3.92
N HIS A 279 -1.57 -14.14 -4.54
CA HIS A 279 -1.99 -14.06 -5.93
C HIS A 279 -0.93 -14.61 -6.90
N LEU A 280 0.36 -14.36 -6.64
CA LEU A 280 1.47 -14.93 -7.41
C LEU A 280 1.49 -16.47 -7.31
N LYS A 281 1.35 -17.02 -6.10
CA LYS A 281 1.25 -18.49 -5.92
C LYS A 281 0.06 -19.08 -6.69
N ARG A 282 -1.08 -18.39 -6.74
CA ARG A 282 -2.24 -18.82 -7.54
C ARG A 282 -1.94 -18.75 -9.04
N LEU A 283 -1.22 -17.71 -9.49
CA LEU A 283 -0.78 -17.57 -10.88
C LEU A 283 0.14 -18.73 -11.30
N ASP A 284 1.10 -19.10 -10.46
CA ASP A 284 2.03 -20.20 -10.74
C ASP A 284 1.30 -21.53 -10.90
N LYS A 285 0.34 -21.83 -10.01
CA LYS A 285 -0.54 -23.00 -10.14
C LYS A 285 -1.33 -22.99 -11.44
N LEU A 286 -1.85 -21.83 -11.87
CA LEU A 286 -2.56 -21.71 -13.16
C LEU A 286 -1.63 -21.89 -14.36
N GLN A 287 -0.37 -21.45 -14.27
CA GLN A 287 0.62 -21.66 -15.33
C GLN A 287 1.00 -23.13 -15.46
N GLU A 288 1.15 -23.84 -14.34
CA GLU A 288 1.41 -25.28 -14.31
C GLU A 288 0.22 -26.07 -14.89
N ALA A 289 -1.02 -25.72 -14.50
CA ALA A 289 -2.24 -26.27 -15.08
C ALA A 289 -2.33 -26.03 -16.61
N LYS A 290 -1.88 -24.87 -17.07
CA LYS A 290 -1.82 -24.54 -18.51
C LYS A 290 -0.79 -25.39 -19.25
N LYS A 291 0.37 -25.69 -18.63
CA LYS A 291 1.41 -26.55 -19.21
C LYS A 291 0.89 -27.99 -19.34
N THR A 292 0.34 -28.55 -18.27
CA THR A 292 -0.26 -29.89 -18.27
C THR A 292 -1.40 -29.99 -19.29
N TYR A 293 -2.28 -28.99 -19.38
CA TYR A 293 -3.32 -28.95 -20.41
C TYR A 293 -2.73 -28.99 -21.84
N LYS A 294 -1.68 -28.21 -22.12
CA LYS A 294 -1.02 -28.21 -23.43
C LYS A 294 -0.44 -29.59 -23.78
N GLU A 295 0.14 -30.28 -22.81
CA GLU A 295 0.69 -31.63 -23.02
C GLU A 295 -0.40 -32.66 -23.27
N ILE A 296 -1.48 -32.64 -22.48
CA ILE A 296 -2.66 -33.49 -22.68
C ILE A 296 -3.26 -33.21 -24.06
N HIS A 297 -3.49 -31.94 -24.42
CA HIS A 297 -4.04 -31.57 -25.71
C HIS A 297 -3.15 -32.03 -26.87
N LYS A 298 -1.83 -31.87 -26.77
CA LYS A 298 -0.87 -32.36 -27.78
C LYS A 298 -0.95 -33.88 -27.92
N LYS A 299 -1.08 -34.62 -26.83
CA LYS A 299 -1.22 -36.09 -26.84
C LYS A 299 -2.56 -36.53 -27.43
N THR A 300 -3.65 -35.89 -27.03
CA THR A 300 -5.00 -36.17 -27.55
C THR A 300 -5.11 -35.87 -29.04
N MET A 301 -4.56 -34.74 -29.51
CA MET A 301 -4.55 -34.40 -30.94
C MET A 301 -3.72 -35.36 -31.77
N LYS A 302 -2.57 -35.84 -31.26
CA LYS A 302 -1.79 -36.90 -31.92
C LYS A 302 -2.59 -38.20 -32.03
N ASN A 303 -3.26 -38.62 -30.96
CA ASN A 303 -4.09 -39.82 -30.96
C ASN A 303 -5.28 -39.69 -31.91
N PHE A 304 -5.96 -38.53 -31.90
CA PHE A 304 -7.06 -38.24 -32.80
C PHE A 304 -6.61 -38.29 -34.26
N LEU A 305 -5.51 -37.61 -34.59
CA LEU A 305 -4.93 -37.63 -35.93
C LEU A 305 -4.57 -39.05 -36.38
N TYR A 306 -3.99 -39.86 -35.49
CA TYR A 306 -3.71 -41.27 -35.77
C TYR A 306 -4.99 -42.08 -36.05
N ILE A 307 -6.05 -41.90 -35.26
CA ILE A 307 -7.35 -42.57 -35.47
C ILE A 307 -7.96 -42.17 -36.82
N VAL A 308 -7.94 -40.87 -37.14
CA VAL A 308 -8.47 -40.35 -38.42
C VAL A 308 -7.69 -40.92 -39.60
N ILE A 309 -6.35 -40.87 -39.54
CA ILE A 309 -5.48 -41.42 -40.60
C ILE A 309 -5.73 -42.92 -40.76
N ARG A 310 -5.75 -43.69 -39.67
CA ARG A 310 -5.99 -45.14 -39.71
C ARG A 310 -7.38 -45.48 -40.26
N GLY A 311 -8.41 -44.71 -39.88
CA GLY A 311 -9.75 -44.82 -40.43
C GLY A 311 -9.78 -44.59 -41.94
N TYR A 312 -9.10 -43.55 -42.41
CA TYR A 312 -8.99 -43.21 -43.83
C TYR A 312 -8.27 -44.30 -44.63
N PHE A 313 -7.14 -44.81 -44.14
CA PHE A 313 -6.43 -45.93 -44.77
C PHE A 313 -7.28 -47.20 -44.83
N ASN A 314 -8.02 -47.53 -43.76
CA ASN A 314 -8.91 -48.70 -43.76
C ASN A 314 -10.05 -48.57 -44.79
N VAL A 315 -10.53 -47.37 -45.07
CA VAL A 315 -11.54 -47.12 -46.12
C VAL A 315 -10.91 -47.21 -47.51
N LEU A 316 -9.69 -46.67 -47.69
CA LEU A 316 -8.96 -46.76 -48.96
C LEU A 316 -8.56 -48.18 -49.36
N PHE A 317 -8.25 -49.04 -48.39
CA PHE A 317 -7.84 -50.43 -48.62
C PHE A 317 -9.01 -51.39 -48.87
N ARG A 318 -10.24 -50.98 -48.56
CA ARG A 318 -11.47 -51.76 -48.79
C ARG A 318 -12.07 -51.42 -50.15
#